data_AF-A0A9E6BCK6-F1
#
_entry.id   AF-A0A9E6BCK6-F1
#
_cell.length_a   1.000
_cell.length_b   1.000
_cell.length_c   1.000
_cell.angle_alpha   90.00
_cell.angle_beta   90.00
_cell.angle_gamma   90.00
#
_symmetry.space_group_name_H-M   'P 1'
#
loop_
_entity.id
_entity.type
_entity.pdbx_description
1 polymer ?
#
loop_
_entity_poly.entity_id
_entity_poly.type
_entity_poly.pdbx_seq_one_letter_code
_entity_poly.pdbx_strand_id
1 'polypeptide(L)'
;FYNRMILTRFNLRYISAKTLRKLIDELAIPLQSVSVDVNTEAIWVQGTPIALGKIKEVIDAVDVPENADPADGAAFTMFVYYLNNTVAKDMAERLAALGFQNVSTVVLNYPEFTRQLLVVAPTVLEDRVRDAIRELDSIQPLIKIPVAAASGENAYARLQAQRQLLVELTDIPESTMHISGDLSGRGDPLNGELVLWVETTPDNINLIREMVKMIDFIQEP
;
A
#
# COMPACT_ATOMS: atom_id res chain seq x y z
N PHE A 1 -9.94 58.05 14.15
CA PHE A 1 -9.44 56.80 14.75
C PHE A 1 -9.23 55.63 13.76
N TYR A 2 -9.47 55.79 12.45
CA TYR A 2 -9.60 54.65 11.51
C TYR A 2 -8.32 54.12 10.83
N ASN A 3 -7.12 54.61 11.18
CA ASN A 3 -5.88 54.26 10.46
C ASN A 3 -4.80 53.59 11.32
N ARG A 4 -5.18 52.94 12.43
CA ARG A 4 -4.22 52.11 13.17
C ARG A 4 -4.12 50.75 12.49
N MET A 5 -2.95 50.47 11.93
CA MET A 5 -2.61 49.12 11.49
C MET A 5 -2.45 48.23 12.72
N ILE A 6 -3.18 47.12 12.75
CA ILE A 6 -3.17 46.16 13.87
C ILE A 6 -2.56 44.87 13.35
N LEU A 7 -1.63 44.30 14.11
CA LEU A 7 -1.10 42.96 13.87
C LEU A 7 -1.96 41.95 14.62
N THR A 8 -2.59 41.03 13.89
CA THR A 8 -3.42 39.97 14.46
C THR A 8 -2.84 38.61 14.09
N ARG A 9 -2.75 37.71 15.07
CA ARG A 9 -2.37 36.31 14.84
C ARG A 9 -3.62 35.50 14.53
N PHE A 10 -3.58 34.73 13.45
CA PHE A 10 -4.55 33.71 13.11
C PHE A 10 -3.91 32.33 13.24
N ASN A 11 -4.63 31.39 13.85
CA ASN A 11 -4.23 29.99 13.91
C ASN A 11 -5.06 29.22 12.89
N LEU A 12 -4.40 28.45 12.06
CA LEU A 12 -4.96 27.62 11.00
C LEU A 12 -4.92 26.16 11.47
N ARG A 13 -5.88 25.33 11.04
CA ARG A 13 -5.96 23.92 11.45
C ARG A 13 -5.68 22.93 10.33
N TYR A 14 -6.04 23.29 9.10
CA TYR A 14 -6.00 22.40 7.95
C TYR A 14 -5.11 22.94 6.84
N ILE A 15 -5.04 24.25 6.67
CA ILE A 15 -4.22 24.89 5.64
C ILE A 15 -2.95 25.53 6.22
N SER A 16 -1.87 25.57 5.43
CA SER A 16 -0.64 26.27 5.82
C SER A 16 -0.77 27.78 5.63
N ALA A 17 0.00 28.54 6.42
CA ALA A 17 0.17 29.98 6.27
C ALA A 17 0.69 30.38 4.88
N LYS A 18 1.41 29.47 4.19
CA LYS A 18 1.95 29.70 2.85
C LYS A 18 0.86 29.62 1.78
N THR A 19 -0.03 28.63 1.88
CA THR A 19 -1.19 28.48 0.97
C THR A 19 -2.17 29.64 1.16
N LEU A 20 -2.45 30.01 2.41
CA LEU A 20 -3.29 31.18 2.69
C LEU A 20 -2.68 32.48 2.15
N ARG A 21 -1.34 32.65 2.22
CA ARG A 21 -0.67 33.83 1.64
C ARG A 21 -0.86 33.93 0.12
N LYS A 22 -0.78 32.80 -0.60
CA LYS A 22 -1.07 32.77 -2.04
C LYS A 22 -2.50 33.22 -2.34
N LEU A 23 -3.47 32.73 -1.58
CA LEU A 23 -4.87 33.11 -1.74
C LEU A 23 -5.11 34.60 -1.45
N ILE A 24 -4.45 35.13 -0.43
CA ILE A 24 -4.47 36.55 -0.10
C ILE A 24 -3.94 37.41 -1.26
N ASP A 25 -2.82 36.99 -1.86
CA ASP A 25 -2.20 37.67 -2.99
C ASP A 25 -3.10 37.61 -4.24
N GLU A 26 -3.72 36.46 -4.52
CA GLU A 26 -4.69 36.29 -5.62
C GLU A 26 -5.95 37.14 -5.44
N LEU A 27 -6.44 37.28 -4.20
CA LEU A 27 -7.59 38.12 -3.86
C LEU A 27 -7.26 39.63 -3.82
N ALA A 28 -5.99 40.00 -4.10
CA ALA A 28 -5.48 41.37 -4.14
C ALA A 28 -5.83 42.21 -2.90
N ILE A 29 -5.84 41.57 -1.72
CA ILE A 29 -6.19 42.26 -0.47
C ILE A 29 -4.96 43.07 0.00
N PRO A 30 -5.07 44.39 0.24
CA PRO A 30 -3.92 45.23 0.59
C PRO A 30 -3.54 45.04 2.06
N LEU A 31 -2.66 44.09 2.35
CA LEU A 31 -2.22 43.78 3.70
C LEU A 31 -0.82 43.18 3.73
N GLN A 32 -0.15 43.35 4.87
CA GLN A 32 1.19 42.81 5.10
C GLN A 32 1.05 41.56 5.97
N SER A 33 1.48 40.42 5.46
CA SER A 33 1.51 39.17 6.22
C SER A 33 2.95 38.78 6.57
N VAL A 34 3.12 38.27 7.78
CA VAL A 34 4.37 37.70 8.28
C VAL A 34 4.05 36.25 8.65
N SER A 35 4.71 35.32 7.97
CA SER A 35 4.71 33.90 8.30
C SER A 35 6.09 33.53 8.85
N VAL A 36 6.13 32.63 9.83
CA VAL A 36 7.39 32.06 10.33
C VAL A 36 7.49 30.64 9.76
N ASP A 37 8.56 30.32 9.04
CA ASP A 37 8.69 29.01 8.36
C ASP A 37 8.67 27.82 9.32
N VAL A 38 8.99 28.04 10.60
CA VAL A 38 8.96 27.02 11.67
C VAL A 38 7.53 26.73 12.15
N ASN A 39 6.59 27.65 11.99
CA ASN A 39 5.20 27.50 12.41
C ASN A 39 4.26 27.73 11.22
N THR A 40 4.02 26.65 10.47
CA THR A 40 3.19 26.66 9.26
C THR A 40 1.70 26.85 9.56
N GLU A 41 1.27 26.63 10.81
CA GLU A 41 -0.14 26.73 11.24
C GLU A 41 -0.51 28.11 11.80
N ALA A 42 0.42 29.07 11.82
CA ALA A 42 0.14 30.41 12.30
C ALA A 42 0.59 31.47 11.30
N ILE A 43 -0.30 32.44 11.05
CA ILE A 43 0.02 33.62 10.26
C ILE A 43 -0.25 34.88 11.09
N TRP A 44 0.66 35.85 10.98
CA TRP A 44 0.47 37.18 11.54
C TRP A 44 0.13 38.13 10.41
N VAL A 45 -1.01 38.79 10.50
CA VAL A 45 -1.48 39.71 9.46
C VAL A 45 -1.60 41.11 10.03
N GLN A 46 -0.99 42.06 9.34
CA GLN A 46 -1.07 43.48 9.62
C GLN A 46 -1.97 44.16 8.58
N GLY A 47 -3.02 44.82 9.06
CA GLY A 47 -3.98 45.50 8.18
C GLY A 47 -4.93 46.44 8.91
N THR A 48 -5.86 47.03 8.15
CA THR A 48 -6.99 47.78 8.72
C THR A 48 -8.01 46.79 9.32
N PRO A 49 -8.85 47.22 10.27
CA PRO A 49 -9.89 46.36 10.85
C PRO A 49 -10.83 45.74 9.79
N ILE A 50 -11.10 46.46 8.70
CA ILE A 50 -11.93 45.98 7.59
C ILE A 50 -11.21 44.85 6.83
N ALA A 51 -9.92 45.00 6.56
CA ALA A 51 -9.12 43.98 5.87
C ALA A 51 -8.95 42.72 6.73
N LEU A 52 -8.75 42.89 8.04
CA LEU A 52 -8.66 41.78 8.99
C LEU A 52 -9.98 41.01 9.11
N GLY A 53 -11.13 41.69 9.05
CA GLY A 53 -12.45 41.06 9.01
C GLY A 53 -12.64 40.19 7.77
N LYS A 54 -12.29 40.71 6.59
CA LYS A 54 -12.36 39.95 5.34
C LYS A 54 -11.46 38.71 5.34
N ILE A 55 -10.24 38.82 5.87
CA ILE A 55 -9.36 37.66 5.99
C ILE A 55 -9.94 36.61 6.91
N LYS A 56 -10.56 37.02 8.03
CA LYS A 56 -11.17 36.07 8.94
C LYS A 56 -12.27 35.25 8.23
N GLU A 57 -13.12 35.91 7.44
CA GLU A 57 -14.15 35.22 6.64
C GLU A 57 -13.54 34.25 5.61
N VAL A 58 -12.44 34.65 4.96
CA VAL A 58 -11.72 33.77 4.03
C VAL A 58 -11.10 32.57 4.75
N ILE A 59 -10.48 32.78 5.91
CA ILE A 59 -9.94 31.70 6.74
C ILE A 59 -11.07 30.76 7.15
N ASP A 60 -12.18 31.27 7.65
CA ASP A 60 -13.32 30.45 8.07
C ASP A 60 -13.94 29.64 6.91
N ALA A 61 -13.84 30.13 5.67
CA ALA A 61 -14.32 29.44 4.47
C ALA A 61 -13.32 28.44 3.87
N VAL A 62 -12.01 28.70 3.99
CA VAL A 62 -10.96 27.93 3.32
C VAL A 62 -10.27 26.95 4.27
N ASP A 63 -10.14 27.26 5.56
CA ASP A 63 -9.54 26.40 6.59
C ASP A 63 -10.54 25.30 7.04
N VAL A 64 -10.91 24.46 6.08
CA VAL A 64 -11.81 23.31 6.24
C VAL A 64 -11.06 22.02 5.90
N PRO A 65 -11.43 20.86 6.48
CA PRO A 65 -10.70 19.61 6.29
C PRO A 65 -10.59 19.17 4.83
N GLU A 66 -11.54 19.57 3.98
CA GLU A 66 -11.55 19.26 2.54
C GLU A 66 -10.43 19.98 1.76
N ASN A 67 -9.96 21.13 2.26
CA ASN A 67 -8.89 21.92 1.66
C ASN A 67 -7.54 21.68 2.33
N ALA A 68 -7.46 20.72 3.26
CA ALA A 68 -6.21 20.37 3.91
C ALA A 68 -5.20 19.94 2.85
N ASP A 69 -4.06 20.64 2.77
CA ASP A 69 -3.01 20.31 1.83
C ASP A 69 -2.24 19.10 2.38
N PRO A 70 -2.29 17.92 1.72
CA PRO A 70 -1.56 16.75 2.17
C PRO A 70 -0.04 16.93 2.12
N ALA A 71 0.49 17.98 1.47
CA ALA A 71 1.92 18.24 1.34
C ALA A 71 2.50 19.19 2.41
N ASP A 72 1.67 19.99 3.09
CA ASP A 72 2.12 21.20 3.79
C ASP A 72 2.02 21.11 5.33
N GLY A 73 2.19 19.89 5.86
CA GLY A 73 2.16 19.58 7.30
C GLY A 73 1.05 18.63 7.72
N ALA A 74 0.39 17.96 6.78
CA ALA A 74 -0.63 16.98 7.09
C ALA A 74 -0.12 15.97 8.11
N ALA A 75 -0.87 15.80 9.20
CA ALA A 75 -0.61 14.76 10.17
C ALA A 75 -0.55 13.43 9.42
N PHE A 76 0.63 12.81 9.38
CA PHE A 76 0.78 11.48 8.84
C PHE A 76 0.38 10.48 9.91
N THR A 77 -0.46 9.54 9.52
CA THR A 77 -0.79 8.38 10.34
C THR A 77 0.00 7.19 9.80
N MET A 78 0.47 6.35 10.73
CA MET A 78 1.15 5.12 10.41
C MET A 78 0.36 3.97 11.04
N PHE A 79 -0.11 3.05 10.20
CA PHE A 79 -0.88 1.89 10.66
C PHE A 79 -0.43 0.61 9.95
N VAL A 80 -0.48 -0.49 10.68
CA VAL A 80 -0.26 -1.85 10.13
C VAL A 80 -1.60 -2.36 9.63
N TYR A 81 -1.62 -2.88 8.41
CA TYR A 81 -2.79 -3.52 7.81
C TYR A 81 -2.51 -5.01 7.57
N TYR A 82 -3.44 -5.86 8.03
CA TYR A 82 -3.40 -7.30 7.82
C TYR A 82 -4.28 -7.69 6.63
N LEU A 83 -3.68 -8.36 5.66
CA LEU A 83 -4.30 -8.87 4.44
C LEU A 83 -4.81 -10.30 4.67
N ASN A 84 -5.93 -10.64 4.03
CA ASN A 84 -6.51 -11.97 4.14
C ASN A 84 -6.21 -12.83 2.91
N ASN A 85 -6.29 -12.23 1.72
CA ASN A 85 -6.27 -12.95 0.45
C ASN A 85 -4.99 -12.69 -0.36
N THR A 86 -4.33 -11.54 -0.14
CA THR A 86 -3.15 -11.11 -0.90
C THR A 86 -1.89 -10.97 -0.04
N VAL A 87 -0.73 -11.08 -0.68
CA VAL A 87 0.59 -10.90 -0.06
C VAL A 87 1.02 -9.44 -0.05
N ALA A 88 1.88 -9.07 0.91
CA ALA A 88 2.30 -7.69 1.14
C ALA A 88 3.00 -7.08 -0.08
N LYS A 89 3.82 -7.85 -0.79
CA LYS A 89 4.50 -7.43 -2.02
C LYS A 89 3.50 -6.98 -3.10
N ASP A 90 2.57 -7.86 -3.47
CA ASP A 90 1.61 -7.60 -4.54
C ASP A 90 0.66 -6.46 -4.16
N MET A 91 0.25 -6.38 -2.89
CA MET A 91 -0.57 -5.27 -2.41
C MET A 91 0.17 -3.93 -2.50
N ALA A 92 1.45 -3.89 -2.13
CA ALA A 92 2.25 -2.68 -2.22
C ALA A 92 2.39 -2.20 -3.67
N GLU A 93 2.62 -3.10 -4.62
CA GLU A 93 2.68 -2.80 -6.05
C GLU A 93 1.34 -2.29 -6.59
N ARG A 94 0.22 -2.94 -6.22
CA ARG A 94 -1.14 -2.52 -6.61
C ARG A 94 -1.50 -1.15 -6.04
N LEU A 95 -1.18 -0.89 -4.77
CA LEU A 95 -1.46 0.40 -4.14
C LEU A 95 -0.61 1.53 -4.76
N ALA A 96 0.65 1.24 -5.11
CA ALA A 96 1.50 2.17 -5.84
C ALA A 96 0.94 2.49 -7.23
N ALA A 97 0.37 1.50 -7.92
CA ALA A 97 -0.26 1.68 -9.23
C ALA A 97 -1.52 2.56 -9.20
N LEU A 98 -2.22 2.65 -8.06
CA LEU A 98 -3.35 3.57 -7.89
C LEU A 98 -2.94 5.05 -7.83
N GLY A 99 -1.66 5.35 -7.59
CA GLY A 99 -1.12 6.70 -7.71
C GLY A 99 -1.58 7.68 -6.63
N PHE A 100 -1.88 7.21 -5.42
CA PHE A 100 -2.19 8.09 -4.30
C PHE A 100 -1.00 9.00 -3.98
N GLN A 101 -1.24 10.31 -3.91
CA GLN A 101 -0.21 11.26 -3.51
C GLN A 101 0.06 11.16 -2.00
N ASN A 102 1.35 11.22 -1.63
CA ASN A 102 1.83 11.20 -0.24
C ASN A 102 1.47 9.92 0.55
N VAL A 103 1.13 8.82 -0.14
CA VAL A 103 0.96 7.51 0.49
C VAL A 103 2.20 6.66 0.20
N SER A 104 2.82 6.15 1.24
CA SER A 104 3.96 5.23 1.15
C SER A 104 3.63 3.93 1.87
N THR A 105 3.97 2.81 1.24
CA THR A 105 3.86 1.48 1.85
C THR A 105 5.25 0.96 2.16
N VAL A 106 5.39 0.39 3.34
CA VAL A 106 6.61 -0.29 3.77
C VAL A 106 6.27 -1.76 3.93
N VAL A 107 6.91 -2.58 3.11
CA VAL A 107 6.86 -4.04 3.24
C VAL A 107 7.99 -4.49 4.17
N LEU A 108 7.72 -5.53 4.95
CA LEU A 108 8.69 -6.09 5.88
C LEU A 108 9.53 -7.19 5.19
N ASN A 109 10.45 -7.80 5.95
CA ASN A 109 11.23 -8.93 5.46
C ASN A 109 10.30 -10.03 4.93
N TYR A 110 10.73 -10.68 3.85
CA TYR A 110 9.97 -11.75 3.20
C TYR A 110 8.57 -11.28 2.72
N PRO A 111 8.50 -10.21 1.90
CA PRO A 111 7.23 -9.58 1.50
C PRO A 111 6.35 -10.48 0.62
N GLU A 112 6.94 -11.49 -0.02
CA GLU A 112 6.25 -12.54 -0.77
C GLU A 112 5.54 -13.58 0.13
N PHE A 113 5.90 -13.67 1.42
CA PHE A 113 5.30 -14.59 2.38
C PHE A 113 4.41 -13.87 3.41
N THR A 114 4.68 -12.59 3.66
CA THR A 114 3.94 -11.84 4.68
C THR A 114 2.62 -11.30 4.14
N ARG A 115 1.60 -11.33 4.99
CA ARG A 115 0.28 -10.74 4.74
C ARG A 115 0.07 -9.46 5.55
N GLN A 116 1.13 -8.74 5.82
CA GLN A 116 1.03 -7.46 6.53
C GLN A 116 1.82 -6.40 5.80
N LEU A 117 1.24 -5.21 5.70
CA LEU A 117 1.94 -4.03 5.19
C LEU A 117 1.79 -2.87 6.17
N LEU A 118 2.84 -2.06 6.26
CA LEU A 118 2.81 -0.81 6.98
C LEU A 118 2.45 0.30 6.00
N VAL A 119 1.39 1.05 6.31
CA VAL A 119 0.94 2.16 5.48
C VAL A 119 1.24 3.45 6.21
N VAL A 120 1.89 4.36 5.49
CA VAL A 120 2.06 5.77 5.88
C VAL A 120 1.22 6.59 4.92
N ALA A 121 0.18 7.23 5.46
CA ALA A 121 -0.72 8.06 4.68
C ALA A 121 -1.08 9.33 5.45
N PRO A 122 -1.49 10.41 4.76
CA PRO A 122 -2.12 11.55 5.43
C PRO A 122 -3.39 11.10 6.16
N THR A 123 -3.65 11.61 7.37
CA THR A 123 -4.81 11.25 8.18
C THR A 123 -6.15 11.38 7.43
N VAL A 124 -6.28 12.39 6.58
CA VAL A 124 -7.49 12.63 5.75
C VAL A 124 -7.72 11.52 4.71
N LEU A 125 -6.65 10.84 4.29
CA LEU A 125 -6.72 9.76 3.30
C LEU A 125 -6.79 8.36 3.93
N GLU A 126 -6.69 8.24 5.26
CA GLU A 126 -6.63 6.95 5.95
C GLU A 126 -7.79 6.03 5.55
N ASP A 127 -9.03 6.52 5.66
CA ASP A 127 -10.24 5.75 5.36
C ASP A 127 -10.28 5.34 3.88
N ARG A 128 -9.93 6.26 2.98
CA ARG A 128 -9.91 5.98 1.53
C ARG A 128 -8.87 4.93 1.16
N VAL A 129 -7.67 5.01 1.75
CA VAL A 129 -6.61 4.03 1.52
C VAL A 129 -7.02 2.68 2.09
N ARG A 130 -7.66 2.67 3.28
CA ARG A 130 -8.14 1.43 3.92
C ARG A 130 -9.21 0.74 3.07
N ASP A 131 -10.16 1.50 2.54
CA ASP A 131 -11.20 0.95 1.67
C ASP A 131 -10.61 0.45 0.35
N ALA A 132 -9.67 1.18 -0.25
CA ALA A 132 -8.96 0.74 -1.44
C ALA A 132 -8.20 -0.59 -1.21
N ILE A 133 -7.47 -0.71 -0.09
CA ILE A 133 -6.77 -1.96 0.25
C ILE A 133 -7.78 -3.11 0.42
N ARG A 134 -8.93 -2.86 1.05
CA ARG A 134 -9.98 -3.88 1.26
C ARG A 134 -10.58 -4.35 -0.07
N GLU A 135 -10.81 -3.44 -1.02
CA GLU A 135 -11.31 -3.79 -2.35
C GLU A 135 -10.28 -4.60 -3.15
N LEU A 136 -9.00 -4.23 -3.03
CA LEU A 136 -7.90 -4.94 -3.69
C LEU A 136 -7.62 -6.32 -3.07
N ASP A 137 -7.82 -6.49 -1.75
CA ASP A 137 -7.68 -7.76 -1.00
C ASP A 137 -8.93 -8.65 -1.15
N SER A 138 -9.52 -8.66 -2.34
CA SER A 138 -10.70 -9.48 -2.65
C SER A 138 -10.33 -10.93 -2.97
N ILE A 139 -11.30 -11.82 -2.82
CA ILE A 139 -11.14 -13.25 -3.14
C ILE A 139 -10.86 -13.38 -4.64
N GLN A 140 -9.69 -13.90 -4.98
CA GLN A 140 -9.30 -14.16 -6.35
C GLN A 140 -9.84 -15.52 -6.81
N PRO A 141 -10.15 -15.69 -8.10
CA PRO A 141 -10.56 -16.99 -8.63
C PRO A 141 -9.44 -18.01 -8.52
N LEU A 142 -9.82 -19.28 -8.34
CA LEU A 142 -8.89 -20.40 -8.37
C LEU A 142 -8.44 -20.63 -9.80
N ILE A 143 -7.14 -20.82 -10.00
CA ILE A 143 -6.55 -21.17 -11.29
C ILE A 143 -5.64 -22.38 -11.15
N LYS A 144 -5.42 -23.10 -12.26
CA LYS A 144 -4.63 -24.34 -12.30
C LYS A 144 -3.29 -24.08 -12.98
N ILE A 145 -2.19 -24.27 -12.27
CA ILE A 145 -0.84 -23.99 -12.78
C ILE A 145 0.14 -25.12 -12.37
N PRO A 146 1.01 -25.59 -13.29
CA PRO A 146 2.13 -26.46 -12.94
C PRO A 146 3.20 -25.70 -12.14
N VAL A 147 3.67 -26.28 -11.04
CA VAL A 147 4.63 -25.65 -10.11
C VAL A 147 5.97 -26.38 -10.04
N ALA A 148 5.99 -27.69 -10.23
CA ALA A 148 7.20 -28.50 -10.24
C ALA A 148 7.04 -29.68 -11.20
N ALA A 149 8.16 -30.19 -11.69
CA ALA A 149 8.22 -31.38 -12.52
C ALA A 149 9.37 -32.26 -12.07
N ALA A 150 9.19 -33.58 -12.15
CA ALA A 150 10.24 -34.55 -11.87
C ALA A 150 10.20 -35.68 -12.90
N SER A 151 11.38 -36.19 -13.24
CA SER A 151 11.56 -37.31 -14.16
C SER A 151 12.38 -38.42 -13.52
N GLY A 152 12.10 -39.67 -13.93
CA GLY A 152 12.87 -40.85 -13.51
C GLY A 152 12.11 -41.81 -12.60
N GLU A 153 12.75 -42.91 -12.23
CA GLU A 153 12.19 -44.04 -11.43
C GLU A 153 11.54 -43.61 -10.10
N ASN A 154 12.06 -42.56 -9.47
CA ASN A 154 11.57 -42.04 -8.18
C ASN A 154 10.81 -40.70 -8.29
N ALA A 155 10.40 -40.30 -9.49
CA ALA A 155 9.76 -39.00 -9.73
C ALA A 155 8.50 -38.81 -8.87
N TYR A 156 7.63 -39.83 -8.76
CA TYR A 156 6.42 -39.73 -7.95
C TYR A 156 6.73 -39.54 -6.46
N ALA A 157 7.66 -40.33 -5.92
CA ALA A 157 8.04 -40.24 -4.51
C ALA A 157 8.66 -38.87 -4.16
N ARG A 158 9.48 -38.32 -5.07
CA ARG A 158 10.07 -36.97 -4.91
C ARG A 158 8.99 -35.89 -4.91
N LEU A 159 8.09 -35.90 -5.88
CA LEU A 159 7.00 -34.93 -5.94
C LEU A 159 6.05 -35.05 -4.76
N GLN A 160 5.79 -36.26 -4.27
CA GLN A 160 4.95 -36.45 -3.08
C GLN A 160 5.62 -35.93 -1.81
N ALA A 161 6.92 -36.16 -1.63
CA ALA A 161 7.67 -35.59 -0.52
C ALA A 161 7.73 -34.06 -0.60
N GLN A 162 7.96 -33.50 -1.79
CA GLN A 162 7.95 -32.07 -2.02
C GLN A 162 6.58 -31.45 -1.75
N ARG A 163 5.50 -32.10 -2.20
CA ARG A 163 4.11 -31.70 -1.91
C ARG A 163 3.84 -31.66 -0.40
N GLN A 164 4.26 -32.68 0.34
CA GLN A 164 4.08 -32.71 1.79
C GLN A 164 4.83 -31.56 2.49
N LEU A 165 6.08 -31.31 2.09
CA LEU A 165 6.86 -30.19 2.61
C LEU A 165 6.20 -28.83 2.29
N LEU A 166 5.68 -28.66 1.07
CA LEU A 166 4.99 -27.43 0.68
C LEU A 166 3.75 -27.18 1.54
N VAL A 167 2.98 -28.22 1.86
CA VAL A 167 1.83 -28.12 2.77
C VAL A 167 2.27 -27.65 4.15
N GLU A 168 3.33 -28.24 4.71
CA GLU A 168 3.86 -27.87 6.03
C GLU A 168 4.41 -26.43 6.09
N LEU A 169 5.01 -25.95 5.01
CA LEU A 169 5.63 -24.62 4.97
C LEU A 169 4.67 -23.48 4.62
N THR A 170 3.57 -23.78 3.93
CA THR A 170 2.65 -22.75 3.41
C THR A 170 1.26 -22.77 4.03
N ASP A 171 0.94 -23.80 4.84
CA ASP A 171 -0.41 -24.09 5.34
C ASP A 171 -1.48 -24.25 4.25
N ILE A 172 -1.06 -24.38 2.98
CA ILE A 172 -1.97 -24.59 1.85
C ILE A 172 -2.40 -26.06 1.85
N PRO A 173 -3.71 -26.38 1.83
CA PRO A 173 -4.18 -27.75 1.93
C PRO A 173 -3.64 -28.67 0.85
N GLU A 174 -3.30 -29.92 1.22
CA GLU A 174 -2.85 -30.94 0.28
C GLU A 174 -3.88 -31.20 -0.84
N SER A 175 -5.17 -30.95 -0.56
CA SER A 175 -6.28 -31.12 -1.51
C SER A 175 -6.23 -30.17 -2.70
N THR A 176 -5.50 -29.05 -2.62
CA THR A 176 -5.32 -28.12 -3.75
C THR A 176 -4.13 -28.49 -4.63
N MET A 177 -3.38 -29.53 -4.29
CA MET A 177 -2.17 -29.95 -4.99
C MET A 177 -2.36 -31.34 -5.59
N HIS A 178 -1.97 -31.51 -6.84
CA HIS A 178 -2.23 -32.71 -7.61
C HIS A 178 -1.00 -33.12 -8.42
N ILE A 179 -0.68 -34.40 -8.41
CA ILE A 179 0.37 -34.98 -9.25
C ILE A 179 -0.33 -35.55 -10.50
N SER A 180 0.14 -35.15 -11.68
CA SER A 180 -0.37 -35.67 -12.95
C SER A 180 -0.11 -37.18 -13.10
N GLY A 181 -0.76 -37.81 -14.07
CA GLY A 181 -0.25 -39.07 -14.60
C GLY A 181 1.07 -38.87 -15.35
N ASP A 182 1.67 -39.98 -15.79
CA ASP A 182 2.87 -39.95 -16.64
C ASP A 182 2.57 -39.26 -17.99
N LEU A 183 3.30 -38.19 -18.27
CA LEU A 183 3.21 -37.40 -19.49
C LEU A 183 4.16 -37.88 -20.59
N SER A 184 5.09 -38.80 -20.29
CA SER A 184 6.10 -39.29 -21.24
C SER A 184 5.48 -40.06 -22.42
N GLY A 185 4.24 -40.52 -22.27
CA GLY A 185 3.49 -41.29 -23.28
C GLY A 185 4.11 -42.64 -23.63
N ARG A 186 5.18 -43.06 -22.95
CA ARG A 186 5.94 -44.28 -23.25
C ARG A 186 5.53 -45.48 -22.39
N GLY A 187 4.79 -45.28 -21.31
CA GLY A 187 4.41 -46.35 -20.39
C GLY A 187 5.61 -46.98 -19.67
N ASP A 188 6.74 -46.27 -19.64
CA ASP A 188 7.98 -46.72 -19.01
C ASP A 188 8.11 -46.07 -17.63
N PRO A 189 7.96 -46.84 -16.52
CA PRO A 189 8.06 -46.31 -15.17
C PRO A 189 9.44 -45.72 -14.83
N LEU A 190 10.49 -46.03 -15.60
CA LEU A 190 11.85 -45.53 -15.37
C LEU A 190 12.09 -44.13 -15.92
N ASN A 191 11.28 -43.68 -16.90
CA ASN A 191 11.41 -42.38 -17.57
C ASN A 191 10.13 -41.56 -17.48
N GLY A 192 9.27 -41.87 -16.50
CA GLY A 192 8.01 -41.16 -16.31
C GLY A 192 8.25 -39.69 -16.04
N GLU A 193 7.55 -38.83 -16.76
CA GLU A 193 7.56 -37.37 -16.57
C GLU A 193 6.29 -37.00 -15.82
N LEU A 194 6.46 -36.60 -14.56
CA LEU A 194 5.35 -36.24 -13.68
C LEU A 194 5.40 -34.75 -13.35
N VAL A 195 4.23 -34.14 -13.27
CA VAL A 195 4.07 -32.72 -12.98
C VAL A 195 3.21 -32.56 -11.74
N LEU A 196 3.71 -31.78 -10.78
CA LEU A 196 2.93 -31.26 -9.67
C LEU A 196 2.26 -29.97 -10.16
N TRP A 197 0.93 -29.96 -10.15
CA TRP A 197 0.13 -28.77 -10.43
C TRP A 197 -0.78 -28.47 -9.26
N VAL A 198 -1.14 -27.19 -9.13
CA VAL A 198 -1.93 -26.70 -8.00
C VAL A 198 -3.14 -25.92 -8.51
N GLU A 199 -4.24 -26.03 -7.78
CA GLU A 199 -5.49 -25.31 -8.00
C GLU A 199 -5.75 -24.39 -6.83
N THR A 200 -5.28 -23.15 -6.91
CA THR A 200 -5.43 -22.16 -5.83
C THR A 200 -5.43 -20.74 -6.40
N THR A 201 -5.56 -19.74 -5.54
CA THR A 201 -5.49 -18.32 -5.92
C THR A 201 -4.11 -17.96 -6.47
N PRO A 202 -3.98 -17.02 -7.43
CA PRO A 202 -2.69 -16.56 -7.96
C PRO A 202 -1.62 -16.26 -6.90
N ASP A 203 -2.00 -15.63 -5.80
CA ASP A 203 -1.07 -15.24 -4.73
C ASP A 203 -0.48 -16.47 -4.00
N ASN A 204 -1.33 -17.44 -3.64
CA ASN A 204 -0.89 -18.74 -3.12
C ASN A 204 -0.04 -19.54 -4.13
N ILE A 205 -0.31 -19.41 -5.44
CA ILE A 205 0.53 -20.04 -6.47
C ILE A 205 1.91 -19.40 -6.51
N ASN A 206 1.99 -18.07 -6.40
CA ASN A 206 3.25 -17.36 -6.31
C ASN A 206 4.02 -17.78 -5.06
N LEU A 207 3.34 -17.87 -3.91
CA LEU A 207 3.90 -18.37 -2.65
C LEU A 207 4.54 -19.75 -2.82
N ILE A 208 3.80 -20.70 -3.40
CA ILE A 208 4.28 -22.06 -3.67
C ILE A 208 5.48 -22.03 -4.62
N ARG A 209 5.44 -21.23 -5.68
CA ARG A 209 6.55 -21.11 -6.64
C ARG A 209 7.82 -20.55 -6.01
N GLU A 210 7.70 -19.51 -5.19
CA GLU A 210 8.86 -18.97 -4.47
C GLU A 210 9.41 -19.97 -3.46
N MET A 211 8.54 -20.74 -2.78
CA MET A 211 8.97 -21.81 -1.88
C MET A 211 9.71 -22.94 -2.62
N VAL A 212 9.18 -23.38 -3.78
CA VAL A 212 9.84 -24.38 -4.65
C VAL A 212 11.23 -23.88 -5.06
N LYS A 213 11.35 -22.64 -5.53
CA LYS A 213 12.65 -22.05 -5.89
C LYS A 213 13.64 -22.04 -4.73
N MET A 214 13.19 -21.71 -3.52
CA MET A 214 14.06 -21.72 -2.34
C MET A 214 14.51 -23.13 -1.98
N ILE A 215 13.63 -24.13 -2.10
CA ILE A 215 13.97 -25.53 -1.87
C ILE A 215 15.00 -26.00 -2.89
N ASP A 216 14.78 -25.71 -4.18
CA ASP A 216 15.69 -26.10 -5.26
C ASP A 216 17.06 -25.43 -5.11
N PHE A 217 17.08 -24.14 -4.73
CA PHE A 217 18.31 -23.40 -4.45
C PHE A 217 19.16 -24.01 -3.32
N ILE A 218 18.51 -24.56 -2.27
CA ILE A 218 19.22 -25.22 -1.17
C ILE A 218 19.79 -26.59 -1.60
N GLN A 219 19.23 -27.20 -2.65
CA GLN A 219 19.67 -28.50 -3.17
C GLN A 219 20.77 -28.40 -4.24
N GLU A 220 21.04 -27.22 -4.78
CA GLU A 220 22.20 -26.99 -5.63
C GLU A 220 23.49 -26.91 -4.79
N PRO A 221 24.52 -27.73 -5.08
CA PRO A 221 25.77 -27.78 -4.31
C PRO A 221 26.69 -26.57 -4.48
#